data_AF-A0A078BBV4-F1
#
_entry.id   AF-A0A078BBV4-F1
#
_cell.length_a   1.000
_cell.length_b   1.000
_cell.length_c   1.000
_cell.angle_alpha   90.00
_cell.angle_beta   90.00
_cell.angle_gamma   90.00
#
_symmetry.space_group_name_H-M   'P 1'
#
loop_
_entity.id
_entity.type
_entity.pdbx_description
1 polymer ?
#
loop_
_entity_poly.entity_id
_entity_poly.type
_entity_poly.pdbx_seq_one_letter_code
_entity_poly.pdbx_strand_id
1 'polypeptide(L)' 'MLDDCQKKTIQKVAKPGHIILFVLNILLPGWGTMISSCISLNGFSSATLITGFLQFITCWLIIGWLWSIWWGYLIFKKSE' A
#
# COMPACT_ATOMS: atom_id res chain seq x y z
N MET A 1 -17.69 3.94 -3.31
CA MET A 1 -17.50 4.40 -1.91
C MET A 1 -16.21 3.86 -1.29
N LEU A 2 -15.97 2.54 -1.24
CA LEU A 2 -14.67 2.01 -0.80
C LEU A 2 -13.54 2.43 -1.75
N ASP A 3 -13.77 2.31 -3.07
CA ASP A 3 -12.83 2.74 -4.12
C ASP A 3 -12.46 4.23 -4.04
N ASP A 4 -13.41 5.12 -3.75
CA ASP A 4 -13.16 6.56 -3.64
C ASP A 4 -12.27 6.90 -2.44
N CYS A 5 -12.51 6.21 -1.32
CA CYS A 5 -11.72 6.34 -0.11
C CYS A 5 -10.30 5.77 -0.31
N GLN A 6 -10.20 4.65 -1.04
CA GLN A 6 -8.91 4.09 -1.44
C GLN A 6 -8.15 5.08 -2.32
N LYS A 7 -8.79 5.63 -3.37
CA LYS A 7 -8.16 6.61 -4.27
C LYS A 7 -7.59 7.82 -3.54
N LYS A 8 -8.26 8.29 -2.48
CA LYS A 8 -7.77 9.38 -1.63
C LYS A 8 -6.61 8.96 -0.72
N THR A 9 -6.63 7.72 -0.25
CA THR A 9 -5.59 7.15 0.63
C THR A 9 -4.32 6.77 -0.12
N ILE A 10 -4.40 6.39 -1.40
CA ILE A 10 -3.21 5.94 -2.15
C ILE A 10 -2.21 7.07 -2.33
N GLN A 11 -1.03 6.89 -1.75
CA GLN A 11 0.06 7.85 -1.79
C GLN A 11 0.76 7.82 -3.15
N LYS A 12 1.09 9.01 -3.67
CA LYS A 12 1.93 9.14 -4.87
C LYS A 12 3.40 8.99 -4.44
N VAL A 13 4.10 8.05 -5.06
CA VAL A 13 5.50 7.72 -4.74
C VAL A 13 6.37 7.93 -5.98
N ALA A 14 7.60 8.40 -5.81
CA ALA A 14 8.52 8.66 -6.93
C ALA A 14 8.87 7.37 -7.72
N LYS A 15 9.07 7.48 -9.05
CA LYS A 15 9.62 6.43 -9.94
C LYS A 15 11.11 6.29 -9.56
N PRO A 16 11.57 5.27 -8.77
CA PRO A 16 11.27 3.82 -8.85
C PRO A 16 10.65 3.16 -7.58
N GLY A 17 10.32 3.95 -6.55
CA GLY A 17 9.91 3.45 -5.24
C GLY A 17 8.64 2.59 -5.27
N HIS A 18 7.66 2.91 -6.12
CA HIS A 18 6.41 2.15 -6.21
C HIS A 18 6.60 0.69 -6.69
N ILE A 19 7.60 0.39 -7.52
CA ILE A 19 7.92 -1.00 -7.91
C ILE A 19 8.52 -1.76 -6.73
N ILE A 20 9.42 -1.12 -5.99
CA ILE A 20 10.06 -1.72 -4.81
C ILE A 20 9.00 -2.02 -3.75
N LEU A 21 8.06 -1.08 -3.55
CA LEU A 21 6.94 -1.27 -2.64
C LEU A 21 5.95 -2.35 -3.11
N PHE A 22 5.75 -2.49 -4.42
CA PHE A 22 4.93 -3.56 -5.00
C PHE A 22 5.52 -4.93 -4.65
N VAL A 23 6.80 -5.12 -4.91
CA VAL A 23 7.53 -6.36 -4.61
C VAL A 23 7.57 -6.61 -3.10
N LEU A 24 7.75 -5.57 -2.28
CA LEU A 24 7.76 -5.69 -0.83
C LEU A 24 6.40 -6.13 -0.28
N ASN A 25 5.29 -5.64 -0.83
CA ASN A 25 3.94 -6.09 -0.42
C ASN A 25 3.64 -7.54 -0.85
N ILE A 26 4.27 -8.05 -1.92
CA ILE A 26 4.17 -9.46 -2.32
C ILE A 26 4.91 -10.38 -1.33
N LEU A 27 6.11 -9.99 -0.89
CA LEU A 27 6.93 -10.81 0.01
C LEU A 27 6.57 -10.64 1.49
N LEU A 28 6.19 -9.43 1.90
CA LEU A 28 5.90 -9.02 3.27
C LEU A 28 4.65 -8.12 3.28
N PRO A 29 3.44 -8.72 3.28
CA PRO A 29 2.21 -7.94 3.24
C PRO A 29 2.10 -7.02 4.47
N GLY A 30 1.85 -5.74 4.22
CA GLY A 30 1.71 -4.71 5.26
C GLY A 30 2.96 -3.86 5.47
N TRP A 31 4.15 -4.42 5.31
CA TRP A 31 5.41 -3.64 5.40
C TRP A 31 5.56 -2.68 4.22
N GLY A 32 5.24 -3.12 3.01
CA GLY A 32 5.26 -2.26 1.82
C GLY A 32 4.32 -1.07 1.97
N THR A 33 3.11 -1.30 2.46
CA THR A 33 2.10 -0.26 2.69
C THR A 33 2.48 0.72 3.81
N MET A 34 3.10 0.26 4.90
CA MET A 34 3.57 1.16 5.97
C MET A 34 4.75 2.04 5.51
N ILE A 35 5.68 1.48 4.73
CA ILE A 35 6.79 2.27 4.17
C ILE A 35 6.26 3.28 3.14
N SER A 36 5.19 2.94 2.42
CA SER A 36 4.53 3.86 1.47
C SER A 36 3.95 5.09 2.14
N SER A 37 3.50 4.98 3.39
CA SER A 37 2.97 6.13 4.12
C SER A 37 4.07 7.12 4.52
N CYS A 38 5.31 6.66 4.70
CA CYS A 38 6.46 7.51 5.01
C CYS A 38 7.11 8.14 3.78
N ILE A 39 7.12 7.44 2.64
CA ILE A 39 7.81 7.89 1.41
C ILE A 39 6.87 8.67 0.47
N SER A 40 5.66 8.99 0.92
CA SER A 40 4.70 9.73 0.11
C SER A 40 5.16 11.16 -0.20
N LEU A 41 5.05 11.54 -1.47
CA LEU A 41 5.30 12.91 -1.94
C LEU A 41 4.25 13.92 -1.48
N ASN A 42 3.05 13.46 -1.07
CA ASN A 42 1.95 14.31 -0.64
C ASN A 42 1.82 14.43 0.90
N GLY A 43 2.83 13.94 1.64
CA GLY A 43 2.85 13.96 3.10
C GLY A 43 2.38 12.65 3.74
N PHE A 44 2.57 12.56 5.05
CA PHE A 44 2.32 11.35 5.83
C PHE A 44 0.82 11.03 5.90
N SER A 45 0.43 9.83 5.49
CA SER A 45 -0.97 9.40 5.50
C SER A 45 -1.20 8.28 6.51
N SER A 46 -1.74 8.67 7.66
CA SER A 46 -2.10 7.74 8.75
C SER A 46 -3.08 6.66 8.29
N ALA A 47 -3.96 6.95 7.33
CA ALA A 47 -4.88 5.96 6.76
C ALA A 47 -4.14 4.85 6.02
N THR A 48 -3.05 5.18 5.31
CA THR A 48 -2.23 4.20 4.60
C THR A 48 -1.44 3.32 5.58
N LEU A 49 -0.94 3.93 6.66
CA LEU A 49 -0.28 3.21 7.74
C LEU A 49 -1.24 2.23 8.45
N ILE A 50 -2.44 2.69 8.80
CA ILE A 50 -3.49 1.84 9.41
C ILE A 50 -3.86 0.69 8.46
N THR A 51 -3.95 0.96 7.16
CA THR A 51 -4.24 -0.09 6.16
C THR A 51 -3.14 -1.13 6.08
N GLY A 52 -1.87 -0.70 6.13
CA GLY A 52 -0.71 -1.60 6.18
C GLY A 52 -0.66 -2.42 7.47
N PHE A 53 -1.00 -1.81 8.60
CA PHE A 53 -1.09 -2.49 9.89
C PHE A 53 -2.23 -3.52 9.92
N LEU A 54 -3.37 -3.20 9.32
CA LEU A 54 -4.50 -4.12 9.18
C LEU A 54 -4.16 -5.28 8.24
N GLN A 55 -3.40 -5.01 7.17
CA GLN A 55 -2.83 -6.04 6.29
C GLN A 55 -1.84 -6.94 7.01
N PHE A 56 -1.03 -6.40 7.91
CA PHE A 56 -0.09 -7.17 8.73
C PHE A 56 -0.81 -8.12 9.69
N ILE A 57 -1.86 -7.66 10.38
CA ILE A 57 -2.68 -8.50 11.27
C ILE A 57 -3.48 -9.54 10.46
N THR A 58 -4.00 -9.14 9.30
CA THR A 58 -4.79 -10.03 8.43
C THR A 58 -3.91 -10.97 7.61
N CYS A 59 -2.57 -10.81 7.62
CA CYS A 59 -1.63 -11.66 6.88
C CYS A 59 -1.75 -13.15 7.22
N TRP A 60 -2.18 -13.48 8.44
CA TRP A 60 -2.44 -14.86 8.85
C TRP A 60 -3.55 -15.53 8.03
N LEU A 61 -4.48 -14.73 7.48
CA LEU A 61 -5.48 -15.15 6.54
C LEU A 61 -4.95 -14.84 5.13
N ILE A 62 -4.88 -15.82 4.23
CA ILE A 62 -4.44 -15.66 2.81
C ILE A 62 -5.15 -14.47 2.11
N ILE A 63 -6.33 -14.08 2.60
CA ILE A 63 -7.09 -12.87 2.24
C ILE A 63 -6.28 -11.58 2.40
N GLY A 64 -5.50 -11.41 3.47
CA GLY A 64 -4.65 -10.23 3.70
C GLY A 64 -3.53 -10.12 2.68
N TRP A 65 -3.06 -11.26 2.17
CA TRP A 65 -2.03 -11.33 1.14
C TRP A 65 -2.56 -10.89 -0.23
N LEU A 66 -3.71 -11.40 -0.67
CA LEU A 66 -4.37 -10.95 -1.90
C LEU A 66 -4.70 -9.45 -1.85
N TRP A 67 -5.18 -8.96 -0.70
CA TRP A 67 -5.45 -7.54 -0.50
C TRP A 67 -4.17 -6.70 -0.60
N SER A 68 -3.02 -7.24 -0.17
CA SER A 68 -1.72 -6.58 -0.28
C SER A 68 -1.22 -6.45 -1.71
N ILE A 69 -1.41 -7.50 -2.52
CA ILE A 69 -1.07 -7.49 -3.96
C ILE A 69 -1.94 -6.46 -4.70
N TRP A 70 -3.25 -6.43 -4.42
CA TRP A 70 -4.17 -5.45 -5.01
C TRP A 70 -3.77 -4.00 -4.68
N TRP A 71 -3.39 -3.76 -3.42
CA TRP A 71 -2.91 -2.45 -2.97
C TRP A 71 -1.61 -2.03 -3.65
N GLY A 72 -0.68 -2.97 -3.80
CA GLY A 72 0.53 -2.73 -4.56
C GLY A 72 0.22 -2.32 -6.01
N TYR A 73 -0.70 -3.01 -6.68
CA TYR A 73 -1.04 -2.76 -8.08
C TYR A 73 -1.64 -1.36 -8.25
N LEU A 74 -2.48 -0.96 -7.29
CA LEU A 74 -3.06 0.37 -7.21
C LEU A 74 -2.01 1.47 -6.99
N ILE A 75 -0.98 1.25 -6.17
CA ILE A 75 0.16 2.17 -5.99
C ILE A 75 0.95 2.32 -7.30
N PHE A 76 1.15 1.21 -8.02
CA PHE A 76 1.81 1.20 -9.33
C PHE A 76 1.00 2.01 -10.36
N LYS A 77 -0.28 1.70 -10.53
CA LYS A 77 -1.18 2.37 -11.49
C LYS A 77 -1.35 3.87 -11.21
N LYS A 78 -1.29 4.31 -9.95
CA LYS A 78 -1.38 5.73 -9.60
C LYS A 78 -0.06 6.49 -9.83
N SER A 79 1.04 5.76 -9.89
CA SER A 79 2.37 6.32 -10.08
C SER A 79 2.86 6.26 -11.52
N GLU A 80 2.28 5.41 -12.37
CA GLU A 80 2.39 5.53 -13.84
C GLU A 80 1.88 6.88 -14.34
#